data_AF-L9UW97-F1
#
_entry.id   AF-L9UW97-F1
#
_cell.length_a   1.000
_cell.length_b   1.000
_cell.length_c   1.000
_cell.angle_alpha   90.00
_cell.angle_beta   90.00
_cell.angle_gamma   90.00
#
_symmetry.space_group_name_H-M   'P 1'
#
loop_
_entity.id
_entity.type
_entity.pdbx_description
1 polymer ?
#
loop_
_entity_poly.entity_id
_entity_poly.type
_entity_poly.pdbx_seq_one_letter_code
_entity_poly.pdbx_strand_id
1 'polypeptide(L)' 'AFDTPKDVGATIRGEIDGNSLTETFDPVDHYEKEVLHFARCFDQGTTPRTDLTRATQNMELVDAIRRSDTRGEPIAVV' A
#
# COMPACT_ATOMS: atom_id res chain seq x y z
N ALA A 1 -3.48 5.12 5.68
CA ALA A 1 -4.21 4.94 6.95
C ALA A 1 -4.68 3.49 7.01
N PHE A 2 -4.62 2.86 8.17
CA PHE A 2 -5.24 1.54 8.39
C PHE A 2 -6.68 1.77 8.88
N ASP A 3 -7.63 0.93 8.44
CA ASP A 3 -9.05 1.03 8.80
C ASP A 3 -9.68 2.42 8.48
N THR A 4 -9.58 2.83 7.21
CA THR A 4 -10.17 4.11 6.77
C THR A 4 -11.67 3.93 6.54
N PRO A 5 -12.55 4.80 7.07
CA PRO A 5 -13.99 4.70 6.81
C PRO A 5 -14.29 4.73 5.31
N LYS A 6 -15.17 3.83 4.86
CA LYS A 6 -15.48 3.65 3.43
C LYS A 6 -16.20 4.83 2.78
N ASP A 7 -16.76 5.73 3.60
CA ASP A 7 -17.54 6.90 3.23
C ASP A 7 -16.79 8.23 3.47
N VAL A 8 -15.53 8.16 3.92
CA VAL A 8 -14.70 9.34 4.17
C VAL A 8 -13.64 9.47 3.07
N GLY A 9 -13.70 10.58 2.34
CA GLY A 9 -12.68 10.94 1.35
C GLY A 9 -11.39 11.41 2.00
N ALA A 10 -10.31 11.46 1.24
CA ALA A 10 -9.03 11.98 1.70
C ALA A 10 -8.76 13.37 1.12
N THR A 11 -8.11 14.24 1.90
CA THR A 11 -7.58 15.51 1.40
C THR A 11 -6.11 15.61 1.76
N ILE A 12 -5.27 15.80 0.74
CA ILE A 12 -3.86 16.12 0.93
C ILE A 12 -3.71 17.62 0.74
N ARG A 13 -3.11 18.29 1.74
CA ARG A 13 -2.72 19.70 1.66
C ARG A 13 -1.23 19.80 1.80
N GLY A 14 -0.60 20.58 0.95
CA GLY A 14 0.83 20.77 0.97
C GLY A 14 1.23 22.05 0.28
N GLU A 15 2.53 22.22 0.13
CA GLU A 15 3.14 23.33 -0.58
C GLU A 15 4.27 22.76 -1.45
N ILE A 16 4.33 23.20 -2.70
CA ILE A 16 5.39 22.85 -3.66
C ILE A 16 5.92 24.15 -4.24
N ASP A 17 7.21 24.41 -4.04
CA ASP A 17 7.90 25.61 -4.54
C ASP A 17 7.20 26.93 -4.17
N GLY A 18 6.70 27.05 -2.94
CA GLY A 18 5.99 28.25 -2.48
C GLY A 18 4.49 28.26 -2.81
N ASN A 19 3.99 27.29 -3.58
CA ASN A 19 2.60 27.26 -4.03
C ASN A 19 1.80 26.23 -3.22
N SER A 20 0.71 26.67 -2.61
CA SER A 20 -0.21 25.76 -1.90
C SER A 20 -0.89 24.80 -2.89
N LEU A 21 -0.88 23.52 -2.55
CA LEU A 21 -1.59 22.45 -3.24
C LEU A 21 -2.67 21.88 -2.31
N THR A 22 -3.86 21.66 -2.84
CA THR A 22 -4.90 20.86 -2.20
C THR A 22 -5.42 19.86 -3.21
N GLU A 23 -5.35 18.58 -2.87
CA GLU A 23 -5.90 17.48 -3.67
C GLU A 23 -6.91 16.69 -2.83
N THR A 24 -8.05 16.38 -3.45
CA THR A 24 -9.17 15.67 -2.82
C THR A 24 -9.42 14.35 -3.53
N PHE A 25 -9.63 13.29 -2.75
CA PHE A 25 -9.92 11.96 -3.23
C PHE A 25 -11.26 11.50 -2.69
N ASP A 26 -12.08 10.94 -3.57
CA ASP A 26 -13.37 10.38 -3.19
C ASP A 26 -13.20 9.19 -2.22
N PRO A 27 -14.19 8.94 -1.35
CA PRO A 27 -14.21 7.75 -0.52
C PRO A 27 -14.10 6.47 -1.34
N VAL A 28 -13.40 5.47 -0.80
CA VAL A 28 -13.24 4.16 -1.44
C VAL A 28 -13.42 3.05 -0.41
N ASP A 29 -14.36 2.14 -0.67
CA ASP A 29 -14.40 0.84 -0.01
C ASP A 29 -13.27 -0.04 -0.59
N HIS A 30 -12.12 0.01 0.07
CA HIS A 30 -10.92 -0.68 -0.39
C HIS A 30 -11.00 -2.19 -0.16
N TYR A 31 -11.69 -2.64 0.89
CA TYR A 31 -11.90 -4.06 1.17
C TYR A 31 -12.83 -4.69 0.14
N GLU A 32 -13.94 -4.04 -0.22
CA GLU A 32 -14.81 -4.51 -1.30
C GLU A 32 -14.03 -4.62 -2.61
N LYS A 33 -13.27 -3.57 -2.98
CA LYS A 33 -12.47 -3.57 -4.21
C LYS A 33 -11.40 -4.66 -4.24
N GLU A 34 -10.78 -4.96 -3.11
CA GLU A 34 -9.78 -6.02 -2.99
C GLU A 34 -10.41 -7.40 -3.27
N VAL A 35 -11.53 -7.71 -2.62
CA VAL A 35 -12.25 -8.98 -2.80
C VAL A 35 -12.77 -9.13 -4.25
N LEU A 36 -13.35 -8.08 -4.81
CA LEU A 36 -13.82 -8.08 -6.20
C LEU A 36 -12.66 -8.20 -7.20
N HIS A 37 -11.49 -7.64 -6.89
CA HIS A 37 -10.30 -7.83 -7.72
C HIS A 37 -9.84 -9.27 -7.69
N PHE A 38 -9.81 -9.90 -6.51
CA PHE A 38 -9.45 -11.30 -6.37
C PHE A 38 -10.41 -12.21 -7.17
N ALA A 39 -11.73 -12.03 -7.01
CA ALA A 39 -12.73 -12.81 -7.73
C ALA A 39 -12.56 -12.69 -9.26
N ARG A 40 -12.35 -11.46 -9.77
CA ARG A 40 -12.06 -11.25 -11.20
C ARG A 40 -10.80 -11.94 -11.66
N CYS A 41 -9.72 -11.90 -10.86
CA CYS A 41 -8.48 -12.58 -11.20
C CYS A 41 -8.65 -14.10 -11.27
N PHE A 42 -9.42 -14.67 -10.33
CA PHE A 42 -9.78 -16.07 -10.33
C PHE A 42 -10.56 -16.46 -11.60
N ASP A 43 -11.61 -15.71 -11.94
CA ASP A 43 -12.43 -15.96 -13.13
C ASP A 43 -11.62 -15.87 -14.43
N GLN A 44 -10.63 -14.97 -14.47
CA GLN A 44 -9.79 -14.73 -15.64
C GLN A 44 -8.52 -15.59 -15.67
N GLY A 45 -8.26 -16.41 -14.65
CA GLY A 45 -7.01 -17.16 -14.52
C GLY A 45 -5.76 -16.26 -14.46
N THR A 46 -5.88 -15.06 -13.90
CA THR A 46 -4.76 -14.12 -13.73
C THR A 46 -4.34 -14.01 -12.28
N THR A 47 -3.10 -13.59 -12.04
CA THR A 47 -2.59 -13.40 -10.68
C THR A 47 -3.02 -12.03 -10.13
N PRO A 48 -3.59 -11.96 -8.91
CA PRO A 48 -3.85 -10.69 -8.23
C PRO A 48 -2.58 -9.86 -8.02
N ARG A 49 -2.73 -8.55 -7.83
CA ARG A 49 -1.58 -7.64 -7.59
C ARG A 49 -0.75 -8.00 -6.35
N THR A 50 -1.40 -8.57 -5.34
CA THR A 50 -0.80 -9.04 -4.10
C THR A 50 -0.91 -10.56 -4.06
N ASP A 51 0.14 -11.24 -4.52
CA ASP A 51 0.27 -12.70 -4.48
C ASP A 51 1.23 -13.13 -3.37
N LEU A 52 1.49 -14.45 -3.28
CA LEU A 52 2.40 -14.99 -2.30
C LEU A 52 3.82 -14.41 -2.43
N THR A 53 4.32 -14.25 -3.66
CA THR A 53 5.66 -13.70 -3.91
C THR A 53 5.77 -12.28 -3.39
N ARG A 54 4.79 -11.42 -3.73
CA ARG A 54 4.69 -10.03 -3.25
C ARG A 54 4.59 -9.97 -1.73
N ALA A 55 3.80 -10.85 -1.12
CA ALA A 55 3.66 -10.90 0.33
C ALA A 55 4.96 -11.28 1.04
N THR A 56 5.69 -12.26 0.50
CA THR A 56 7.01 -12.68 1.03
C THR A 56 8.02 -11.54 0.94
N GLN A 57 8.14 -10.89 -0.23
CA GLN A 57 9.05 -9.76 -0.42
C GLN A 57 8.75 -8.60 0.55
N ASN A 58 7.47 -8.33 0.80
CA ASN A 58 7.07 -7.32 1.78
C ASN A 58 7.54 -7.68 3.20
N MET A 59 7.45 -8.95 3.60
CA MET A 59 7.91 -9.40 4.92
C MET A 59 9.43 -9.45 5.03
N GLU A 60 10.14 -9.80 3.96
CA GLU A 60 11.61 -9.74 3.90
C GLU A 60 12.12 -8.31 4.10
N LEU A 61 11.43 -7.32 3.51
CA LEU A 61 11.73 -5.91 3.74
C LEU A 61 11.50 -5.50 5.20
N VAL A 62 10.39 -5.91 5.82
CA VAL A 62 10.12 -5.65 7.24
C VAL A 62 11.22 -6.23 8.14
N ASP A 63 11.68 -7.44 7.83
CA ASP A 63 12.79 -8.07 8.56
C ASP A 63 14.12 -7.33 8.35
N ALA A 64 14.39 -6.84 7.14
CA ALA A 64 15.58 -6.04 6.85
C ALA A 64 15.58 -4.72 7.62
N ILE A 65 14.43 -4.05 7.74
CA ILE A 65 14.28 -2.83 8.56
C ILE A 65 14.62 -3.12 10.02
N ARG A 66 14.09 -4.21 10.58
CA ARG A 66 14.39 -4.63 11.97
C ARG A 66 15.86 -4.94 12.18
N ARG A 67 16.50 -5.64 11.23
CA ARG A 67 17.94 -5.95 11.29
C ARG A 67 18.79 -4.68 11.17
N SER A 68 18.39 -3.75 10.31
CA SER A 68 19.08 -2.47 10.12
C SER A 68 19.07 -1.64 11.40
N ASP A 69 17.93 -1.54 12.07
CA ASP A 69 17.79 -0.88 13.37
C ASP A 69 18.72 -1.51 14.42
N THR A 70 18.76 -2.84 14.49
CA THR A 70 19.62 -3.56 15.45
C THR A 70 21.11 -3.34 15.19
N ARG A 71 21.53 -3.22 13.93
CA ARG A 71 22.95 -3.13 13.54
C ARG A 71 23.46 -1.72 13.34
N GLY A 72 22.57 -0.74 13.17
CA GLY A 72 22.92 0.63 12.81
C GLY A 72 23.49 0.78 11.41
N GLU A 73 23.22 -0.16 10.49
CA GLU A 73 23.73 -0.15 9.12
C GLU A 73 22.63 -0.52 8.10
N PRO A 74 22.73 -0.08 6.82
CA PRO A 74 21.80 -0.50 5.78
C PRO A 74 21.87 -2.02 5.52
N ILE A 75 20.70 -2.66 5.39
CA ILE A 75 20.58 -4.07 5.01
C ILE A 75 19.98 -4.16 3.60
N ALA A 76 20.68 -4.82 2.69
CA ALA A 76 20.17 -5.07 1.35
C ALA A 76 19.03 -6.11 1.38
N VAL A 77 17.98 -5.83 0.60
CA VAL A 77 16.88 -6.76 0.29
C VAL A 77 17.07 -7.18 -1.16
N VAL A 78 16.97 -8.48 -1.45
CA VAL A 78 17.20 -9.07 -2.78
C VAL A 78 15.91 -9.66 -3.32
#